data_AF-A0A3P3ZD61-F1
#
_entry.id   AF-A0A3P3ZD61-F1
#
_cell.length_a   1.000
_cell.length_b   1.000
_cell.length_c   1.000
_cell.angle_alpha   90.00
_cell.angle_beta   90.00
_cell.angle_gamma   90.00
#
_symmetry.space_group_name_H-M   'P 1'
#
loop_
_entity.id
_entity.type
_entity.pdbx_description
1 polymer ?
#
loop_
_entity_poly.entity_id
_entity_poly.type
_entity_poly.pdbx_seq_one_letter_code
_entity_poly.pdbx_strand_id
1 'polypeptide(L)'
;MKGIRERRDADDAAYRRAVAYTLHDCGALSQASIQRLEAVAKGHILKGAAQPPLGSTKRLPSQVARSLHAALEKLKEDLLEQEAHQYDVLEVLHSNTIAKWKADGVEVVLQSSFEALLRLETDFQVTVRHIFDTVFEQRRKGDSAEPTLHYAGQGDAMLAFLENKEEYQRTVNEWCELRRKRIEELEMYHLKAEEALLNTRTSSIVDTEQDRHRRRVHEVCVYVKRMSDLIDGCDD
;
A
#
# COMPACT_ATOMS: atom_id res chain seq x y z
N MET A 1 9.65 -13.58 -2.63
CA MET A 1 9.38 -12.31 -1.91
C MET A 1 10.08 -11.09 -2.51
N LYS A 2 11.42 -11.00 -2.56
CA LYS A 2 12.14 -9.83 -3.09
C LYS A 2 11.64 -9.33 -4.45
N GLY A 3 11.55 -10.21 -5.45
CA GLY A 3 11.06 -9.82 -6.79
C GLY A 3 9.60 -9.35 -6.84
N ILE A 4 8.74 -9.80 -5.92
CA ILE A 4 7.36 -9.29 -5.85
C ILE A 4 7.36 -7.86 -5.32
N ARG A 5 8.18 -7.60 -4.29
CA ARG A 5 8.33 -6.27 -3.70
C ARG A 5 8.93 -5.28 -4.70
N GLU A 6 9.94 -5.68 -5.46
CA GLU A 6 10.53 -4.83 -6.51
C GLU A 6 9.53 -4.44 -7.60
N ARG A 7 8.68 -5.38 -8.06
CA ARG A 7 7.61 -5.07 -9.02
C ARG A 7 6.59 -4.09 -8.44
N ARG A 8 6.18 -4.31 -7.18
CA ARG A 8 5.24 -3.43 -6.49
C ARG A 8 5.83 -2.02 -6.28
N ASP A 9 7.10 -1.92 -5.94
CA ASP A 9 7.77 -0.62 -5.77
C ASP A 9 7.90 0.13 -7.12
N ALA A 10 8.08 -0.60 -8.23
CA ALA A 10 8.03 -0.02 -9.58
C ALA A 10 6.62 0.49 -9.92
N ASP A 11 5.58 -0.25 -9.55
CA ASP A 11 4.19 0.17 -9.70
C ASP A 11 3.87 1.40 -8.83
N ASP A 12 4.33 1.45 -7.58
CA ASP A 12 4.21 2.63 -6.72
C ASP A 12 4.87 3.86 -7.34
N ALA A 13 6.01 3.69 -8.01
CA ALA A 13 6.72 4.77 -8.68
C ALA A 13 5.99 5.23 -9.97
N ALA A 14 5.36 4.32 -10.70
CA ALA A 14 4.51 4.66 -11.84
C ALA A 14 3.25 5.41 -11.37
N TYR A 15 2.60 4.90 -10.33
CA TYR A 15 1.45 5.52 -9.67
C TYR A 15 1.75 6.95 -9.22
N ARG A 16 2.83 7.16 -8.47
CA ARG A 16 3.21 8.50 -7.99
C ARG A 16 3.45 9.49 -9.13
N ARG A 17 4.01 9.03 -10.25
CA ARG A 17 4.20 9.86 -11.44
C ARG A 17 2.86 10.22 -12.10
N ALA A 18 1.94 9.26 -12.21
CA ALA A 18 0.61 9.50 -12.76
C ALA A 18 -0.19 10.51 -11.90
N VAL A 19 -0.17 10.37 -10.57
CA VAL A 19 -0.79 11.32 -9.65
C VAL A 19 -0.17 12.72 -9.79
N ALA A 20 1.16 12.81 -9.82
CA ALA A 20 1.83 14.10 -9.96
C ALA A 20 1.48 14.79 -11.29
N TYR A 21 1.40 14.02 -12.37
CA TYR A 21 1.01 14.51 -13.69
C TYR A 21 -0.43 15.06 -13.69
N THR A 22 -1.40 14.31 -13.17
CA THR A 22 -2.80 14.75 -13.14
C THR A 22 -2.98 15.99 -12.26
N LEU A 23 -2.34 16.04 -11.09
CA LEU A 23 -2.37 17.20 -10.21
C LEU A 23 -1.75 18.45 -10.85
N HIS A 24 -0.66 18.29 -11.60
CA HIS A 24 -0.02 19.40 -12.30
C HIS A 24 -0.95 20.02 -13.35
N ASP A 25 -1.59 19.18 -14.17
CA ASP A 25 -2.46 19.64 -15.25
C ASP A 25 -3.70 20.37 -14.70
N CYS A 26 -4.34 19.83 -13.67
CA CYS A 26 -5.45 20.51 -12.99
C CYS A 26 -4.99 21.81 -12.31
N GLY A 27 -3.80 21.81 -11.69
CA GLY A 27 -3.22 23.01 -11.09
C GLY A 27 -3.05 24.13 -12.10
N ALA A 28 -2.55 23.83 -13.29
CA ALA A 28 -2.39 24.80 -14.38
C ALA A 28 -3.74 25.37 -14.86
N LEU A 29 -4.76 24.52 -15.02
CA LEU A 29 -6.11 24.95 -15.42
C LEU A 29 -6.78 25.86 -14.38
N SER A 30 -6.69 25.51 -13.10
CA SER A 30 -7.18 26.35 -12.02
C SER A 30 -6.44 27.68 -11.96
N GLN A 31 -5.11 27.67 -12.09
CA GLN A 31 -4.30 28.89 -12.08
C GLN A 31 -4.65 29.82 -13.24
N ALA A 32 -4.83 29.29 -14.46
CA ALA A 32 -5.27 30.09 -15.61
C ALA A 32 -6.66 30.70 -15.40
N SER A 33 -7.56 29.99 -14.72
CA SER A 33 -8.91 30.50 -14.39
C SER A 33 -8.85 31.64 -13.36
N ILE A 34 -8.04 31.49 -12.32
CA ILE A 34 -7.76 32.54 -11.32
C ILE A 34 -7.16 33.78 -12.00
N GLN A 35 -6.13 33.60 -12.84
CA GLN A 35 -5.46 34.72 -13.53
C GLN A 35 -6.41 35.50 -14.45
N ARG A 36 -7.36 34.83 -15.10
CA ARG A 36 -8.39 35.50 -15.92
C ARG A 36 -9.26 36.43 -15.07
N LEU A 37 -9.72 35.97 -13.90
CA LEU A 37 -10.47 36.83 -12.98
C LEU A 37 -9.61 37.97 -12.45
N GLU A 38 -8.38 37.68 -12.01
CA GLU A 38 -7.47 38.71 -11.49
C GLU A 38 -7.17 39.80 -12.52
N ALA A 39 -7.03 39.45 -13.80
CA ALA A 39 -6.79 40.42 -14.86
C ALA A 39 -7.98 41.39 -15.01
N VAL A 40 -9.20 40.85 -14.99
CA VAL A 40 -10.45 41.65 -15.01
C VAL A 40 -10.54 42.52 -13.76
N ALA A 41 -10.31 41.94 -12.58
CA ALA A 41 -10.35 42.63 -11.30
C ALA A 41 -9.32 43.77 -11.24
N LYS A 42 -8.07 43.54 -11.66
CA LYS A 42 -7.01 44.57 -11.73
C LYS A 42 -7.40 45.77 -12.59
N GLY A 43 -8.16 45.57 -13.67
CA GLY A 43 -8.67 46.66 -14.50
C GLY A 43 -9.60 47.64 -13.76
N HIS A 44 -10.23 47.19 -12.67
CA HIS A 44 -11.18 47.97 -11.88
C HIS A 44 -10.64 48.36 -10.49
N ILE A 45 -9.72 47.55 -9.95
CA ILE A 45 -9.19 47.65 -8.58
C ILE A 45 -7.77 48.29 -8.55
N LEU A 46 -7.16 48.58 -9.72
CA LEU A 46 -5.75 48.98 -9.89
C LEU A 46 -5.17 49.89 -8.79
N LYS A 47 -4.27 49.28 -7.98
CA LYS A 47 -3.19 49.82 -7.13
C LYS A 47 -3.41 51.20 -6.49
N GLY A 48 -4.05 51.23 -5.34
CA GLY A 48 -3.88 52.27 -4.32
C GLY A 48 -2.51 52.24 -3.63
N ALA A 49 -1.40 52.16 -4.38
CA ALA A 49 -0.04 52.30 -3.83
C ALA A 49 0.44 53.77 -3.76
N ALA A 50 -0.34 54.71 -4.29
CA ALA A 50 -0.27 56.10 -3.88
C ALA A 50 -1.49 56.35 -2.99
N GLN A 51 -1.25 56.60 -1.70
CA GLN A 51 -2.28 56.96 -0.72
C GLN A 51 -3.33 57.89 -1.34
N PRO A 52 -4.61 57.49 -1.41
CA PRO A 52 -5.68 58.47 -1.55
C PRO A 52 -5.70 59.30 -0.27
N PRO A 53 -5.97 60.61 -0.34
CA PRO A 53 -6.22 61.40 0.86
C PRO A 53 -7.36 60.76 1.65
N LEU A 54 -7.22 60.72 2.99
CA LEU A 54 -8.24 60.23 3.90
C LEU A 54 -9.61 60.84 3.54
N GLY A 55 -10.59 59.98 3.25
CA GLY A 55 -11.99 60.38 3.05
C GLY A 55 -12.67 59.91 1.76
N SER A 56 -11.99 59.16 0.89
CA SER A 56 -12.59 58.62 -0.34
C SER A 56 -12.22 57.15 -0.54
N THR A 57 -12.91 56.25 0.17
CA THR A 57 -13.07 54.87 -0.30
C THR A 57 -13.87 54.94 -1.61
N LYS A 58 -13.17 54.88 -2.75
CA LYS A 58 -13.86 54.73 -4.04
C LYS A 58 -14.50 53.34 -4.07
N ARG A 59 -15.71 53.21 -3.51
CA ARG A 59 -16.58 52.06 -3.75
C ARG A 59 -16.70 51.89 -5.26
N LEU A 60 -16.46 50.68 -5.72
CA LEU A 60 -16.66 50.32 -7.12
C LEU A 60 -18.10 50.70 -7.52
N PRO A 61 -18.33 51.18 -8.75
CA PRO A 61 -19.70 51.37 -9.24
C PRO A 61 -20.51 50.09 -9.04
N SER A 62 -21.74 50.21 -8.55
CA SER A 62 -22.57 49.05 -8.18
C SER A 62 -22.74 48.01 -9.30
N GLN A 63 -22.69 48.46 -10.56
CA GLN A 63 -22.71 47.58 -11.73
C GLN A 63 -21.40 46.78 -11.89
N VAL A 64 -20.25 47.43 -11.64
CA VAL A 64 -18.93 46.79 -11.69
C VAL A 64 -18.77 45.80 -10.55
N ALA A 65 -19.12 46.17 -9.32
CA ALA A 65 -19.09 45.27 -8.16
C ALA A 65 -19.96 44.03 -8.39
N ARG A 66 -21.21 44.18 -8.86
CA ARG A 66 -22.08 43.05 -9.23
C ARG A 66 -21.47 42.17 -10.32
N SER A 67 -20.85 42.76 -11.34
CA SER A 67 -20.21 41.98 -12.41
C SER A 67 -19.01 41.17 -11.92
N LEU A 68 -18.21 41.73 -11.00
CA LEU A 68 -17.07 41.04 -10.40
C LEU A 68 -17.51 39.93 -9.46
N HIS A 69 -18.56 40.14 -8.67
CA HIS A 69 -19.18 39.10 -7.84
C HIS A 69 -19.74 37.95 -8.67
N ALA A 70 -20.43 38.24 -9.77
CA ALA A 70 -20.91 37.20 -10.69
C ALA A 70 -19.75 36.42 -11.32
N ALA A 71 -18.66 37.09 -11.70
CA ALA A 71 -17.46 36.44 -12.22
C ALA A 71 -16.73 35.60 -11.15
N LEU A 72 -16.76 36.05 -9.89
CA LEU A 72 -16.16 35.36 -8.76
C LEU A 72 -16.94 34.09 -8.38
N GLU A 73 -18.27 34.15 -8.33
CA GLU A 73 -19.11 32.97 -8.11
C GLU A 73 -18.95 31.96 -9.25
N LYS A 74 -18.90 32.44 -10.51
CA LYS A 74 -18.58 31.55 -11.64
C LYS A 74 -17.20 30.90 -11.49
N LEU A 75 -16.18 31.66 -11.08
CA LEU A 75 -14.84 31.09 -10.85
C LEU A 75 -14.89 30.04 -9.74
N LYS A 76 -15.66 30.27 -8.67
CA LYS A 76 -15.83 29.30 -7.59
C LYS A 76 -16.47 28.01 -8.10
N GLU A 77 -17.54 28.10 -8.89
CA GLU A 77 -18.17 26.95 -9.54
C GLU A 77 -17.17 26.19 -10.41
N ASP A 78 -16.47 26.90 -11.32
CA ASP A 78 -15.47 26.30 -12.22
C ASP A 78 -14.34 25.59 -11.43
N LEU A 79 -13.84 26.19 -10.34
CA LEU A 79 -12.77 25.61 -9.53
C LEU A 79 -13.24 24.38 -8.73
N LEU A 80 -14.48 24.38 -8.23
CA LEU A 80 -15.05 23.24 -7.51
C LEU A 80 -15.38 22.09 -8.47
N GLU A 81 -15.85 22.39 -9.68
CA GLU A 81 -16.09 21.38 -10.72
C GLU A 81 -14.77 20.75 -11.19
N GLN A 82 -13.73 21.57 -11.39
CA GLN A 82 -12.38 21.07 -11.69
C GLN A 82 -11.85 20.16 -10.58
N GLU A 83 -12.02 20.54 -9.31
CA GLU A 83 -11.60 19.73 -8.17
C GLU A 83 -12.40 18.42 -8.06
N ALA A 84 -13.71 18.45 -8.32
CA ALA A 84 -14.55 17.25 -8.35
C ALA A 84 -14.10 16.30 -9.46
N HIS A 85 -13.89 16.81 -10.67
CA HIS A 85 -13.39 16.01 -11.79
C HIS A 85 -12.01 15.40 -11.49
N GLN A 86 -11.11 16.19 -10.91
CA GLN A 86 -9.79 15.72 -10.51
C GLN A 86 -9.88 14.61 -9.45
N TYR A 87 -10.79 14.75 -8.49
CA TYR A 87 -11.04 13.73 -7.47
C TYR A 87 -11.52 12.41 -8.10
N ASP A 88 -12.48 12.47 -9.02
CA ASP A 88 -12.99 11.28 -9.72
C ASP A 88 -11.89 10.56 -10.53
N VAL A 89 -11.07 11.32 -11.26
CA VAL A 89 -9.94 10.78 -12.03
C VAL A 89 -8.92 10.09 -11.11
N LEU A 90 -8.60 10.71 -9.98
CA LEU A 90 -7.71 10.13 -8.99
C LEU A 90 -8.32 8.91 -8.32
N GLU A 91 -9.61 8.91 -8.00
CA GLU A 91 -10.31 7.75 -7.43
C GLU A 91 -10.22 6.52 -8.34
N VAL A 92 -10.42 6.70 -9.66
CA VAL A 92 -10.25 5.63 -10.64
C VAL A 92 -8.81 5.13 -10.67
N LEU A 93 -7.82 6.04 -10.66
CA LEU A 93 -6.40 5.69 -10.64
C LEU A 93 -6.01 4.92 -9.37
N HIS A 94 -6.52 5.37 -8.22
CA HIS A 94 -6.29 4.76 -6.90
C HIS A 94 -6.87 3.35 -6.88
N SER A 95 -8.14 3.21 -7.29
CA SER A 95 -8.86 1.94 -7.34
C SER A 95 -8.18 0.92 -8.24
N ASN A 96 -7.77 1.34 -9.45
CA ASN A 96 -7.05 0.48 -10.40
C ASN A 96 -5.69 0.04 -9.87
N THR A 97 -4.97 0.94 -9.21
CA THR A 97 -3.66 0.64 -8.62
C THR A 97 -3.78 -0.35 -7.45
N ILE A 98 -4.73 -0.13 -6.55
CA ILE A 98 -5.03 -1.04 -5.44
C ILE A 98 -5.47 -2.40 -5.97
N ALA A 99 -6.34 -2.43 -6.99
CA ALA A 99 -6.79 -3.67 -7.61
C ALA A 99 -5.61 -4.44 -8.22
N LYS A 100 -4.69 -3.75 -8.90
CA LYS A 100 -3.47 -4.36 -9.43
C LYS A 100 -2.61 -4.97 -8.33
N TRP A 101 -2.37 -4.26 -7.23
CA TRP A 101 -1.57 -4.79 -6.12
C TRP A 101 -2.20 -6.02 -5.45
N LYS A 102 -3.54 -6.07 -5.40
CA LYS A 102 -4.29 -7.24 -4.91
C LYS A 102 -4.22 -8.41 -5.90
N ALA A 103 -4.31 -8.13 -7.19
CA ALA A 103 -4.25 -9.15 -8.26
C ALA A 103 -2.85 -9.75 -8.40
N ASP A 104 -1.79 -8.94 -8.25
CA ASP A 104 -0.39 -9.39 -8.14
C ASP A 104 -0.09 -10.05 -6.78
N GLY A 105 -1.13 -10.60 -6.16
CA GLY A 105 -1.20 -11.12 -4.81
C GLY A 105 -0.08 -12.10 -4.51
N VAL A 106 0.61 -11.81 -3.42
CA VAL A 106 1.65 -12.68 -2.86
C VAL A 106 1.11 -14.06 -2.48
N GLU A 107 -0.21 -14.16 -2.26
CA GLU A 107 -0.91 -15.38 -1.86
C GLU A 107 -0.61 -16.57 -2.78
N VAL A 108 -0.77 -16.45 -4.10
CA VAL A 108 -0.53 -17.57 -5.04
C VAL A 108 0.95 -17.99 -5.05
N VAL A 109 1.87 -17.03 -4.96
CA VAL A 109 3.32 -17.33 -4.97
C VAL A 109 3.77 -17.92 -3.63
N LEU A 110 3.24 -17.45 -2.51
CA LEU A 110 3.52 -18.02 -1.20
C LEU A 110 2.92 -19.40 -1.07
N GLN A 111 1.64 -19.58 -1.38
CA GLN A 111 0.94 -20.87 -1.31
C GLN A 111 1.69 -21.92 -2.14
N SER A 112 2.02 -21.62 -3.41
CA SER A 112 2.79 -22.57 -4.24
C SER A 112 4.18 -22.90 -3.68
N SER A 113 4.87 -21.92 -3.07
CA SER A 113 6.18 -22.15 -2.45
C SER A 113 6.06 -22.98 -1.17
N PHE A 114 5.05 -22.73 -0.33
CA PHE A 114 4.80 -23.45 0.90
C PHE A 114 4.28 -24.87 0.62
N GLU A 115 3.45 -25.06 -0.41
CA GLU A 115 3.11 -26.39 -0.91
C GLU A 115 4.35 -27.18 -1.34
N ALA A 116 5.31 -26.56 -2.03
CA ALA A 116 6.55 -27.22 -2.42
C ALA A 116 7.40 -27.61 -1.19
N LEU A 117 7.45 -26.76 -0.17
CA LEU A 117 8.12 -27.09 1.11
C LEU A 117 7.43 -28.23 1.85
N LEU A 118 6.08 -28.26 1.87
CA LEU A 118 5.31 -29.34 2.47
C LEU A 118 5.50 -30.68 1.72
N ARG A 119 5.58 -30.64 0.38
CA ARG A 119 5.93 -31.82 -0.43
C ARG A 119 7.34 -32.31 -0.10
N LEU A 120 8.32 -31.41 -0.05
CA LEU A 120 9.69 -31.75 0.32
C LEU A 120 9.78 -32.36 1.74
N GLU A 121 9.01 -31.84 2.70
CA GLU A 121 8.92 -32.41 4.05
C GLU A 121 8.34 -33.83 4.04
N THR A 122 7.31 -34.05 3.21
CA THR A 122 6.69 -35.36 3.05
C THR A 122 7.67 -36.37 2.43
N ASP A 123 8.38 -35.98 1.38
CA ASP A 123 9.40 -36.81 0.73
C ASP A 123 10.57 -37.12 1.68
N PHE A 124 10.98 -36.14 2.48
CA PHE A 124 11.97 -36.32 3.52
C PHE A 124 11.51 -37.34 4.57
N GLN A 125 10.27 -37.24 5.05
CA GLN A 125 9.69 -38.19 6.02
C GLN A 125 9.66 -39.62 5.46
N VAL A 126 9.26 -39.79 4.20
CA VAL A 126 9.27 -41.10 3.52
C VAL A 126 10.69 -41.67 3.45
N THR A 127 11.67 -40.83 3.08
CA THR A 127 13.08 -41.22 2.96
C THR A 127 13.67 -41.66 4.30
N VAL A 128 13.44 -40.88 5.37
CA VAL A 128 13.91 -41.21 6.73
C VAL A 128 13.28 -42.52 7.21
N ARG A 129 11.98 -42.72 6.98
CA ARG A 129 11.30 -43.98 7.33
C ARG A 129 11.91 -45.17 6.59
N HIS A 130 12.15 -45.02 5.30
CA HIS A 130 12.74 -46.09 4.49
C HIS A 130 14.17 -46.47 4.94
N ILE A 131 15.01 -45.48 5.24
CA ILE A 131 16.36 -45.70 5.77
C ILE A 131 16.28 -46.45 7.10
N PHE A 132 15.40 -46.00 8.00
CA PHE A 132 15.21 -46.65 9.30
C PHE A 132 14.72 -48.11 9.15
N ASP A 133 13.68 -48.35 8.36
CA ASP A 133 13.16 -49.70 8.13
C ASP A 133 14.23 -50.63 7.54
N THR A 134 15.07 -50.11 6.65
CA THR A 134 16.18 -50.86 6.03
C THR A 134 17.24 -51.24 7.07
N VAL A 135 17.67 -50.28 7.90
CA VAL A 135 18.67 -50.51 8.97
C VAL A 135 18.11 -51.48 10.03
N PHE A 136 16.84 -51.31 10.41
CA PHE A 136 16.18 -52.17 11.38
C PHE A 136 16.08 -53.63 10.89
N GLU A 137 15.66 -53.85 9.64
CA GLU A 137 15.60 -55.21 9.06
C GLU A 137 17.00 -55.83 8.86
N GLN A 138 18.01 -55.05 8.48
CA GLN A 138 19.39 -55.52 8.40
C GLN A 138 19.90 -55.99 9.77
N ARG A 139 19.59 -55.27 10.84
CA ARG A 139 19.97 -55.67 12.21
C ARG A 139 19.22 -56.91 12.67
N ARG A 140 17.90 -56.98 12.44
CA ARG A 140 17.09 -58.18 12.78
C ARG A 140 17.61 -59.44 12.10
N LYS A 141 18.05 -59.32 10.84
CA LYS A 141 18.67 -60.42 10.08
C LYS A 141 20.11 -60.70 10.54
N GLY A 142 20.86 -59.68 10.96
CA GLY A 142 22.20 -59.80 11.54
C GLY A 142 22.22 -60.52 12.88
N ASP A 143 21.24 -60.27 13.75
CA ASP A 143 21.06 -61.00 15.03
C ASP A 143 20.69 -62.49 14.83
N SER A 144 20.37 -62.91 13.59
CA SER A 144 20.11 -64.30 13.23
C SER A 144 21.37 -65.06 12.77
N ALA A 145 22.51 -64.38 12.64
CA ALA A 145 23.82 -64.96 12.31
C ALA A 145 24.83 -64.63 13.43
N GLU A 146 25.67 -65.60 13.81
CA GLU A 146 26.53 -65.57 14.99
C GLU A 146 27.32 -64.25 15.25
N PRO A 147 27.56 -63.90 16.53
CA PRO A 147 28.06 -62.61 16.92
C PRO A 147 29.54 -62.45 16.53
N THR A 148 29.84 -61.54 15.62
CA THR A 148 31.23 -61.10 15.39
C THR A 148 31.38 -59.60 15.60
N LEU A 149 32.10 -59.27 16.68
CA LEU A 149 32.81 -58.01 16.98
C LEU A 149 31.95 -56.73 17.18
N HIS A 150 31.66 -56.46 18.46
CA HIS A 150 31.15 -55.18 18.96
C HIS A 150 32.13 -54.02 18.72
N TYR A 151 31.67 -52.96 18.05
CA TYR A 151 32.33 -51.65 18.05
C TYR A 151 31.63 -50.77 19.09
N ALA A 152 32.08 -50.85 20.34
CA ALA A 152 31.51 -50.13 21.46
C ALA A 152 32.04 -48.67 21.52
N GLY A 153 31.16 -47.72 21.83
CA GLY A 153 31.60 -46.42 22.36
C GLY A 153 30.58 -45.29 22.31
N GLN A 154 29.90 -45.09 21.18
CA GLN A 154 28.86 -44.04 21.02
C GLN A 154 27.64 -44.50 20.22
N GLY A 155 27.78 -45.56 19.42
CA GLY A 155 26.68 -46.20 18.72
C GLY A 155 25.66 -46.80 19.69
N ASP A 156 26.10 -47.49 20.76
CA ASP A 156 25.20 -48.29 21.61
C ASP A 156 24.03 -47.53 22.25
N ALA A 157 24.21 -46.28 22.68
CA ALA A 157 23.11 -45.48 23.24
C ALA A 157 22.12 -45.00 22.16
N MET A 158 22.61 -44.70 20.95
CA MET A 158 21.79 -44.35 19.80
C MET A 158 21.14 -45.60 19.16
N LEU A 159 21.78 -46.76 19.31
CA LEU A 159 21.35 -48.08 18.84
C LEU A 159 20.35 -48.74 19.78
N ALA A 160 20.39 -48.46 21.09
CA ALA A 160 19.37 -48.89 22.05
C ALA A 160 18.01 -48.24 21.76
N PHE A 161 18.01 -46.99 21.26
CA PHE A 161 16.78 -46.30 20.81
C PHE A 161 16.12 -46.99 19.59
N LEU A 162 16.89 -47.74 18.80
CA LEU A 162 16.38 -48.51 17.65
C LEU A 162 15.77 -49.86 18.06
N GLU A 163 15.89 -50.29 19.32
CA GLU A 163 15.29 -51.55 19.80
C GLU A 163 13.77 -51.43 19.97
N ASN A 164 13.27 -50.22 20.25
CA ASN A 164 11.85 -49.91 20.31
C ASN A 164 11.40 -49.17 19.03
N LYS A 165 11.12 -49.95 17.99
CA LYS A 165 10.62 -49.44 16.70
C LYS A 165 9.42 -48.49 16.86
N GLU A 166 8.50 -48.79 17.78
CA GLU A 166 7.31 -47.97 18.00
C GLU A 166 7.63 -46.60 18.60
N GLU A 167 8.55 -46.55 19.56
CA GLU A 167 8.97 -45.30 20.20
C GLU A 167 9.77 -44.42 19.26
N TYR A 168 10.69 -45.00 18.47
CA TYR A 168 11.36 -44.27 17.39
C TYR A 168 10.34 -43.71 16.38
N GLN A 169 9.40 -44.53 15.91
CA GLN A 169 8.38 -44.09 14.96
C GLN A 169 7.53 -42.95 15.53
N ARG A 170 7.19 -43.01 16.83
CA ARG A 170 6.46 -41.96 17.54
C ARG A 170 7.25 -40.65 17.57
N THR A 171 8.50 -40.68 18.02
CA THR A 171 9.35 -39.48 18.09
C THR A 171 9.58 -38.85 16.71
N VAL A 172 9.82 -39.65 15.67
CA VAL A 172 9.98 -39.14 14.30
C VAL A 172 8.69 -38.51 13.80
N ASN A 173 7.54 -39.12 14.05
CA ASN A 173 6.24 -38.54 13.66
C ASN A 173 5.98 -37.22 14.38
N GLU A 174 6.20 -37.14 15.69
CA GLU A 174 6.07 -35.90 16.47
C GLU A 174 6.97 -34.79 15.94
N TRP A 175 8.21 -35.13 15.57
CA TRP A 175 9.16 -34.17 15.01
C TRP A 175 8.76 -33.68 13.61
N CYS A 176 8.29 -34.59 12.74
CA CYS A 176 7.74 -34.24 11.42
C CYS A 176 6.48 -33.38 11.53
N GLU A 177 5.60 -33.66 12.48
CA GLU A 177 4.42 -32.81 12.76
C GLU A 177 4.82 -31.41 13.22
N LEU A 178 5.82 -31.30 14.10
CA LEU A 178 6.32 -30.01 14.56
C LEU A 178 6.95 -29.20 13.41
N ARG A 179 7.70 -29.85 12.51
CA ARG A 179 8.23 -29.20 11.30
C ARG A 179 7.12 -28.73 10.36
N ARG A 180 6.08 -29.56 10.13
CA ARG A 180 4.92 -29.19 9.31
C ARG A 180 4.19 -27.97 9.88
N LYS A 181 3.85 -28.01 11.18
CA LYS A 181 3.23 -26.87 11.89
C LYS A 181 4.08 -25.60 11.76
N ARG A 182 5.40 -25.73 11.86
CA ARG A 182 6.31 -24.59 11.70
C ARG A 182 6.27 -23.99 10.30
N ILE A 183 6.16 -24.81 9.26
CA ILE A 183 6.02 -24.38 7.86
C ILE A 183 4.69 -23.61 7.69
N GLU A 184 3.58 -24.16 8.21
CA GLU A 184 2.26 -23.51 8.18
C GLU A 184 2.24 -22.17 8.96
N GLU A 185 2.88 -22.11 10.13
CA GLU A 185 3.03 -20.87 10.91
C GLU A 185 3.78 -19.79 10.13
N LEU A 186 4.86 -20.16 9.44
CA LEU A 186 5.65 -19.25 8.62
C LEU A 186 4.84 -18.75 7.42
N GLU A 187 4.03 -19.60 6.80
CA GLU A 187 3.11 -19.20 5.73
C GLU A 187 2.13 -18.14 6.22
N MET A 188 1.44 -18.42 7.33
CA MET A 188 0.49 -17.50 7.94
C MET A 188 1.13 -16.18 8.36
N TYR A 189 2.35 -16.22 8.89
CA TYR A 189 3.11 -15.02 9.23
C TYR A 189 3.37 -14.15 7.99
N HIS A 190 3.87 -14.74 6.91
CA HIS A 190 4.18 -14.01 5.69
C HIS A 190 2.94 -13.47 4.97
N LEU A 191 1.84 -14.24 4.95
CA LEU A 191 0.55 -13.77 4.43
C LEU A 191 0.05 -12.54 5.20
N LYS A 192 0.00 -12.62 6.54
CA LYS A 192 -0.43 -11.50 7.39
C LYS A 192 0.45 -10.27 7.23
N ALA A 193 1.77 -10.45 7.13
CA ALA A 193 2.68 -9.33 6.95
C ALA A 193 2.43 -8.60 5.63
N GLU A 194 2.15 -9.33 4.55
CA GLU A 194 1.89 -8.72 3.23
C GLU A 194 0.50 -8.10 3.14
N GLU A 195 -0.51 -8.72 3.77
CA GLU A 195 -1.84 -8.12 3.93
C GLU A 195 -1.77 -6.80 4.70
N ALA A 196 -1.03 -6.77 5.82
CA ALA A 196 -0.84 -5.55 6.60
C ALA A 196 -0.17 -4.45 5.77
N LEU A 197 0.86 -4.77 5.00
CA LEU A 197 1.53 -3.80 4.12
C LEU A 197 0.59 -3.25 3.04
N LEU A 198 -0.22 -4.11 2.41
CA LEU A 198 -1.20 -3.69 1.41
C LEU A 198 -2.27 -2.78 2.02
N ASN A 199 -2.75 -3.12 3.22
CA ASN A 199 -3.72 -2.31 3.95
C ASN A 199 -3.16 -0.94 4.31
N THR A 200 -1.94 -0.88 4.86
CA THR A 200 -1.27 0.39 5.18
C THR A 200 -1.11 1.28 3.94
N ARG A 201 -0.68 0.71 2.81
CA ARG A 201 -0.54 1.46 1.55
C ARG A 201 -1.89 1.97 1.03
N THR A 202 -2.91 1.12 1.08
CA THR A 202 -4.28 1.46 0.65
C THR A 202 -4.84 2.61 1.49
N SER A 203 -4.77 2.51 2.82
CA SER A 203 -5.22 3.58 3.72
C SER A 203 -4.45 4.87 3.48
N SER A 204 -3.12 4.79 3.33
CA SER A 204 -2.29 5.96 3.05
C SER A 204 -2.71 6.72 1.79
N ILE A 205 -3.08 6.00 0.71
CA ILE A 205 -3.56 6.64 -0.53
C ILE A 205 -4.88 7.37 -0.28
N VAL A 206 -5.84 6.68 0.34
CA VAL A 206 -7.18 7.23 0.59
C VAL A 206 -7.10 8.44 1.52
N ASP A 207 -6.37 8.33 2.63
CA ASP A 207 -6.24 9.41 3.61
C ASP A 207 -5.57 10.64 3.00
N THR A 208 -4.51 10.44 2.22
CA THR A 208 -3.80 11.54 1.54
C THR A 208 -4.71 12.26 0.55
N GLU A 209 -5.51 11.52 -0.21
CA GLU A 209 -6.41 12.11 -1.20
C GLU A 209 -7.57 12.85 -0.56
N GLN A 210 -8.18 12.29 0.48
CA GLN A 210 -9.25 12.95 1.22
C GLN A 210 -8.77 14.25 1.86
N ASP A 211 -7.57 14.25 2.43
CA ASP A 211 -6.96 15.44 3.02
C ASP A 211 -6.63 16.49 1.95
N ARG A 212 -6.06 16.07 0.80
CA ARG A 212 -5.83 16.95 -0.35
C ARG A 212 -7.12 17.62 -0.82
N HIS A 213 -8.18 16.84 -1.04
CA HIS A 213 -9.48 17.33 -1.50
C HIS A 213 -10.07 18.36 -0.52
N ARG A 214 -10.07 18.05 0.78
CA ARG A 214 -10.56 18.97 1.82
C ARG A 214 -9.78 20.28 1.84
N ARG A 215 -8.44 20.21 1.78
CA ARG A 215 -7.58 21.40 1.72
C ARG A 215 -7.88 22.23 0.48
N ARG A 216 -8.07 21.59 -0.67
CA ARG A 216 -8.35 22.29 -1.92
C ARG A 216 -9.69 23.02 -1.91
N VAL A 217 -10.75 22.36 -1.44
CA VAL A 217 -12.07 23.00 -1.24
C VAL A 217 -11.96 24.18 -0.28
N HIS A 218 -11.20 24.03 0.81
CA HIS A 218 -10.96 25.11 1.75
C HIS A 218 -10.22 26.30 1.13
N GLU A 219 -9.16 26.05 0.36
CA GLU A 219 -8.41 27.08 -0.38
C GLU A 219 -9.31 27.90 -1.30
N VAL A 220 -10.19 27.23 -2.07
CA VAL A 220 -11.15 27.90 -2.95
C VAL A 220 -12.07 28.81 -2.16
N CYS A 221 -12.66 28.32 -1.06
CA CYS A 221 -13.53 29.12 -0.19
C CYS A 221 -12.81 30.34 0.41
N VAL A 222 -11.56 30.16 0.86
CA VAL A 222 -10.75 31.25 1.41
C VAL A 222 -10.41 32.29 0.33
N TYR A 223 -10.03 31.85 -0.86
CA TYR A 223 -9.76 32.74 -1.99
C TYR A 223 -10.99 33.56 -2.38
N VAL A 224 -12.14 32.90 -2.50
CA VAL A 224 -13.42 33.56 -2.85
C VAL A 224 -13.78 34.59 -1.80
N LYS A 225 -13.69 34.26 -0.52
CA LYS A 225 -13.94 35.22 0.57
C LYS A 225 -13.04 36.45 0.46
N ARG A 226 -11.72 36.25 0.32
CA ARG A 226 -10.75 37.35 0.19
C ARG A 226 -11.02 38.24 -1.03
N MET A 227 -11.38 37.65 -2.16
CA MET A 227 -11.71 38.43 -3.36
C MET A 227 -13.04 39.17 -3.22
N SER A 228 -14.02 38.59 -2.55
CA SER A 228 -15.28 39.26 -2.20
C SER A 228 -15.00 40.49 -1.34
N ASP A 229 -14.23 40.33 -0.26
CA ASP A 229 -13.84 41.42 0.64
C ASP A 229 -13.12 42.56 -0.11
N LEU A 230 -12.27 42.21 -1.09
CA LEU A 230 -11.60 43.18 -1.95
C LEU A 230 -12.55 43.91 -2.92
N ILE A 231 -13.59 43.25 -3.42
CA ILE A 231 -14.59 43.84 -4.32
C ILE A 231 -15.52 44.79 -3.54
N ASP A 232 -15.93 44.40 -2.34
CA ASP A 232 -16.81 45.22 -1.51
C ASP A 232 -16.07 46.43 -0.93
N GLY A 233 -14.73 46.32 -0.82
CA GLY A 233 -13.87 47.27 -0.11
C GLY A 233 -14.01 47.04 1.40
N CYS A 234 -12.91 47.12 2.15
CA CYS A 234 -12.97 47.02 3.61
C CYS A 234 -13.91 48.10 4.16
N ASP A 235 -15.10 47.69 4.58
CA ASP A 235 -15.94 48.45 5.50
C ASP A 235 -15.31 48.29 6.91
N ASP A 236 -14.31 49.13 7.21
CA ASP A 236 -13.87 49.45 8.59
C ASP A 236 -14.34 50.86 8.96
#